data_AF-A0A7K5Q4M3-F1
#
_entry.id   AF-A0A7K5Q4M3-F1
#
_cell.length_a   1.000
_cell.length_b   1.000
_cell.length_c   1.000
_cell.angle_alpha   90.00
_cell.angle_beta   90.00
_cell.angle_gamma   90.00
#
_symmetry.space_group_name_H-M   'P 1'
#
loop_
_entity.id
_entity.type
_entity.pdbx_description
1 polymer ?
#
loop_
_entity_poly.entity_id
_entity_poly.type
_entity_poly.pdbx_seq_one_letter_code
_entity_poly.pdbx_strand_id
1 'polypeptide(L)'
;PPAEPRGSGAGAARGSPPAAAFCRPAFLQLTPEELRRADDHTGRAVQSPRDGRRRLPWSTGYAEVINAGKSQHNEDQACCEVVFVEQRPSPRGWLSSREGGGELDGGRKGFYFHYWALFDGHAGSGAAVMASERLHLHICEQLRDLVEILQDPSPPPICLPHDARSGSADPNHTSYTEDHGEVPNDAVPRFHLEKAVSHESLVIGAIENAFKHMDEQIERERASQHLAGGCCALAAIYLMGKFYVANAGDSRAIIIRNGEIIPMSREFTPETERQRLQFLALLRPELLGKEFTHLEFPRRIQPKELGKKMLYRDQNMNGW
;
A
#
# COMPACT_ATOMS: atom_id res chain seq x y z
N PRO A 1 -20.04 66.10 -10.29
CA PRO A 1 -18.87 65.19 -10.27
C PRO A 1 -19.23 63.82 -9.69
N PRO A 2 -19.62 62.84 -10.51
CA PRO A 2 -19.61 61.44 -10.15
C PRO A 2 -18.36 60.77 -10.74
N ALA A 3 -17.73 59.88 -9.97
CA ALA A 3 -16.70 58.97 -10.48
C ALA A 3 -17.11 57.54 -10.08
N GLU A 4 -17.41 56.73 -11.08
CA GLU A 4 -17.64 55.29 -10.98
C GLU A 4 -16.35 54.57 -10.57
N PRO A 5 -16.43 53.49 -9.76
CA PRO A 5 -15.41 52.47 -9.75
C PRO A 5 -15.77 51.39 -10.79
N ARG A 6 -14.94 51.31 -11.83
CA ARG A 6 -14.88 50.19 -12.79
C ARG A 6 -14.44 48.92 -12.09
N GLY A 7 -15.06 47.80 -12.48
CA GLY A 7 -14.87 46.50 -11.88
C GLY A 7 -13.45 45.91 -12.02
N SER A 8 -13.08 45.13 -11.01
CA SER A 8 -12.07 44.08 -11.12
C SER A 8 -12.77 42.74 -11.04
N GLY A 9 -12.52 41.91 -12.05
CA GLY A 9 -13.24 40.66 -12.29
C GLY A 9 -13.17 39.69 -11.12
N ALA A 10 -14.31 39.06 -10.84
CA ALA A 10 -14.39 37.83 -10.08
C ALA A 10 -13.58 36.75 -10.81
N GLY A 11 -12.31 36.60 -10.45
CA GLY A 11 -11.58 35.39 -10.72
C GLY A 11 -12.24 34.30 -9.88
N ALA A 12 -13.03 33.44 -10.52
CA ALA A 12 -13.49 32.20 -9.94
C ALA A 12 -12.24 31.39 -9.55
N ALA A 13 -11.82 31.51 -8.29
CA ALA A 13 -10.92 30.56 -7.69
C ALA A 13 -11.60 29.21 -7.87
N ARG A 14 -11.06 28.37 -8.77
CA ARG A 14 -11.39 26.95 -8.82
C ARG A 14 -11.09 26.42 -7.43
N GLY A 15 -12.12 26.29 -6.62
CA GLY A 15 -12.01 25.69 -5.30
C GLY A 15 -11.34 24.34 -5.46
N SER A 16 -10.29 24.12 -4.68
CA SER A 16 -9.73 22.81 -4.44
C SER A 16 -10.89 21.85 -4.15
N PRO A 17 -10.90 20.62 -4.69
CA PRO A 17 -11.90 19.65 -4.28
C PRO A 17 -11.86 19.55 -2.74
N PRO A 18 -13.03 19.49 -2.08
CA PRO A 18 -13.05 19.33 -0.62
C PRO A 18 -12.24 18.09 -0.24
N ALA A 19 -11.51 18.17 0.87
CA ALA A 19 -10.85 17.02 1.46
C ALA A 19 -11.84 15.84 1.48
N ALA A 20 -11.40 14.66 1.05
CA ALA A 20 -12.27 13.50 0.87
C ALA A 20 -13.10 13.27 2.15
N ALA A 21 -14.39 13.61 2.10
CA ALA A 21 -15.29 13.40 3.21
C ALA A 21 -15.44 11.90 3.44
N PHE A 22 -15.54 11.50 4.72
CA PHE A 22 -15.81 10.10 5.05
C PHE A 22 -17.01 9.57 4.26
N CYS A 23 -16.84 8.40 3.62
CA CYS A 23 -17.92 7.70 2.95
C CYS A 23 -17.76 6.20 3.21
N ARG A 24 -18.82 5.49 3.57
CA ARG A 24 -18.73 4.03 3.77
C ARG A 24 -18.38 3.30 2.48
N PRO A 25 -17.84 2.08 2.53
CA PRO A 25 -17.46 1.33 1.34
C PRO A 25 -18.57 1.29 0.29
N ALA A 26 -18.25 1.69 -0.95
CA ALA A 26 -19.23 1.89 -2.02
C ALA A 26 -20.06 0.62 -2.31
N PHE A 27 -19.48 -0.56 -2.09
CA PHE A 27 -20.15 -1.84 -2.29
C PHE A 27 -21.31 -2.11 -1.31
N LEU A 28 -21.44 -1.37 -0.20
CA LEU A 28 -22.60 -1.47 0.70
C LEU A 28 -23.87 -0.92 0.05
N GLN A 29 -23.75 0.07 -0.85
CA GLN A 29 -24.87 0.68 -1.59
C GLN A 29 -26.04 1.11 -0.69
N LEU A 30 -25.73 1.71 0.46
CA LEU A 30 -26.72 2.19 1.42
C LEU A 30 -27.51 3.36 0.84
N THR A 31 -28.82 3.37 1.06
CA THR A 31 -29.65 4.55 0.82
C THR A 31 -29.35 5.66 1.83
N PRO A 32 -29.72 6.93 1.57
CA PRO A 32 -29.52 8.01 2.54
C PRO A 32 -30.18 7.77 3.90
N GLU A 33 -31.30 7.04 3.94
CA GLU A 33 -31.96 6.63 5.18
C GLU A 33 -31.19 5.56 5.95
N GLU A 34 -30.59 4.62 5.24
CA GLU A 34 -29.75 3.57 5.82
C GLU A 34 -28.43 4.13 6.32
N LEU A 35 -27.84 5.08 5.60
CA LEU A 35 -26.63 5.77 6.04
C LEU A 35 -26.87 6.49 7.38
N ARG A 36 -27.99 7.23 7.51
CA ARG A 36 -28.36 7.85 8.79
C ARG A 36 -28.54 6.86 9.93
N ARG A 37 -29.06 5.65 9.64
CA ARG A 37 -29.18 4.57 10.64
C ARG A 37 -27.85 3.89 10.95
N ALA A 38 -26.95 3.82 9.98
CA ALA A 38 -25.61 3.28 10.15
C ALA A 38 -24.74 4.21 11.02
N ASP A 39 -24.98 5.51 10.93
CA ASP A 39 -24.33 6.56 11.72
C ASP A 39 -24.99 6.78 13.09
N ASP A 40 -26.01 5.98 13.44
CA ASP A 40 -26.64 5.99 14.75
C ASP A 40 -25.79 5.21 15.78
N HIS A 41 -25.22 5.95 16.73
CA HIS A 41 -24.44 5.40 17.84
C HIS A 41 -25.29 4.72 18.91
N THR A 42 -26.62 4.73 18.83
CA THR A 42 -27.49 4.05 19.80
C THR A 42 -27.87 2.65 19.34
N GLY A 43 -28.30 2.49 18.09
CA GLY A 43 -28.83 1.23 17.56
C GLY A 43 -27.81 0.15 17.19
N ARG A 44 -26.51 0.50 17.01
CA ARG A 44 -25.46 -0.45 16.58
C ARG A 44 -25.87 -1.31 15.37
N ALA A 45 -26.50 -0.70 14.39
CA ALA A 45 -26.97 -1.42 13.21
C ALA A 45 -25.77 -1.98 12.44
N VAL A 46 -25.70 -3.32 12.30
CA VAL A 46 -24.70 -3.99 11.47
C VAL A 46 -25.00 -3.70 10.00
N GLN A 47 -24.02 -3.18 9.28
CA GLN A 47 -24.12 -2.91 7.85
C GLN A 47 -23.46 -4.03 7.07
N SER A 48 -24.17 -4.59 6.10
CA SER A 48 -23.66 -5.64 5.22
C SER A 48 -24.17 -5.43 3.79
N PRO A 49 -23.40 -5.86 2.76
CA PRO A 49 -23.87 -5.84 1.38
C PRO A 49 -25.17 -6.65 1.25
N ARG A 50 -26.12 -6.15 0.47
CA ARG A 50 -27.41 -6.82 0.27
C ARG A 50 -27.31 -7.93 -0.76
N ASP A 51 -27.94 -9.08 -0.48
CA ASP A 51 -27.98 -10.26 -1.36
C ASP A 51 -28.53 -9.99 -2.78
N GLY A 52 -29.24 -8.87 -2.99
CA GLY A 52 -29.80 -8.47 -4.28
C GLY A 52 -29.10 -7.30 -4.98
N ARG A 53 -28.08 -6.67 -4.39
CA ARG A 53 -27.44 -5.45 -4.91
C ARG A 53 -25.93 -5.65 -5.10
N ARG A 54 -25.57 -6.38 -6.16
CA ARG A 54 -24.21 -6.79 -6.57
C ARG A 54 -23.47 -7.60 -5.49
N ARG A 55 -23.30 -8.91 -5.75
CA ARG A 55 -22.48 -9.76 -4.89
C ARG A 55 -21.02 -9.33 -4.97
N LEU A 56 -20.35 -9.30 -3.83
CA LEU A 56 -18.90 -9.21 -3.79
C LEU A 56 -18.31 -10.44 -4.51
N PRO A 57 -17.16 -10.29 -5.19
CA PRO A 57 -16.48 -11.41 -5.84
C PRO A 57 -16.15 -12.52 -4.83
N TRP A 58 -15.94 -13.74 -5.34
CA TRP A 58 -15.47 -14.88 -4.55
C TRP A 58 -16.36 -15.23 -3.33
N SER A 59 -17.68 -15.08 -3.44
CA SER A 59 -18.59 -15.38 -2.32
C SER A 59 -18.18 -14.66 -1.01
N THR A 60 -17.61 -13.47 -1.15
CA THR A 60 -17.14 -12.67 -0.01
C THR A 60 -18.32 -12.05 0.72
N GLY A 61 -18.23 -12.00 2.05
CA GLY A 61 -19.13 -11.23 2.91
C GLY A 61 -18.42 -10.01 3.49
N TYR A 62 -19.20 -9.00 3.89
CA TYR A 62 -18.68 -7.86 4.63
C TYR A 62 -19.68 -7.46 5.73
N ALA A 63 -19.16 -7.06 6.88
CA ALA A 63 -19.96 -6.50 7.96
C ALA A 63 -19.16 -5.42 8.69
N GLU A 64 -19.80 -4.29 8.95
CA GLU A 64 -19.25 -3.23 9.80
C GLU A 64 -20.30 -2.71 10.78
N VAL A 65 -19.83 -2.17 11.89
CA VAL A 65 -20.68 -1.50 12.87
C VAL A 65 -19.84 -0.42 13.57
N ILE A 66 -20.43 0.75 13.79
CA ILE A 66 -19.77 1.77 14.59
C ILE A 66 -19.62 1.28 16.03
N ASN A 67 -18.47 1.55 16.63
CA ASN A 67 -18.24 1.33 18.05
C ASN A 67 -19.01 2.36 18.92
N ALA A 68 -20.32 2.16 18.99
CA ALA A 68 -21.30 2.97 19.71
C ALA A 68 -20.89 3.24 21.16
N GLY A 69 -20.83 4.53 21.51
CA GLY A 69 -20.46 5.00 22.85
C GLY A 69 -18.95 5.04 23.13
N LYS A 70 -18.11 4.63 22.16
CA LYS A 70 -16.64 4.76 22.26
C LYS A 70 -16.07 5.73 21.23
N SER A 71 -16.52 5.65 19.98
CA SER A 71 -16.08 6.53 18.90
C SER A 71 -17.17 7.54 18.57
N GLN A 72 -16.78 8.79 18.28
CA GLN A 72 -17.70 9.84 17.80
C GLN A 72 -17.97 9.76 16.30
N HIS A 73 -17.03 9.18 15.55
CA HIS A 73 -17.10 9.03 14.10
C HIS A 73 -16.64 7.63 13.71
N ASN A 74 -17.09 7.15 12.56
CA ASN A 74 -16.49 5.98 11.93
C ASN A 74 -15.31 6.44 11.08
N GLU A 75 -14.15 5.80 11.25
CA GLU A 75 -12.94 6.08 10.48
C GLU A 75 -12.49 4.86 9.66
N ASP A 76 -13.14 3.71 9.89
CA ASP A 76 -12.88 2.44 9.21
C ASP A 76 -13.26 2.49 7.73
N GLN A 77 -12.49 1.78 6.91
CA GLN A 77 -12.75 1.57 5.50
C GLN A 77 -12.49 0.13 5.07
N ALA A 78 -13.07 -0.22 3.94
CA ALA A 78 -12.86 -1.50 3.31
C ALA A 78 -12.93 -1.41 1.79
N CYS A 79 -12.20 -2.32 1.14
CA CYS A 79 -12.11 -2.40 -0.31
C CYS A 79 -12.21 -3.86 -0.77
N CYS A 80 -12.85 -4.10 -1.90
CA CYS A 80 -13.00 -5.43 -2.49
C CYS A 80 -13.01 -5.32 -4.02
N GLU A 81 -11.91 -5.66 -4.67
CA GLU A 81 -11.68 -5.42 -6.10
C GLU A 81 -11.20 -6.67 -6.84
N VAL A 82 -11.46 -6.70 -8.14
CA VAL A 82 -10.84 -7.64 -9.09
C VAL A 82 -10.10 -6.81 -10.11
N VAL A 83 -8.76 -6.87 -10.07
CA VAL A 83 -7.91 -5.95 -10.80
C VAL A 83 -7.17 -6.69 -11.90
N PHE A 84 -7.22 -6.15 -13.12
CA PHE A 84 -6.44 -6.64 -14.25
C PHE A 84 -5.09 -5.91 -14.30
N VAL A 85 -4.00 -6.66 -14.23
CA VAL A 85 -2.65 -6.16 -14.41
C VAL A 85 -2.27 -6.35 -15.86
N GLU A 86 -2.26 -5.24 -16.60
CA GLU A 86 -1.79 -5.22 -17.98
C GLU A 86 -0.28 -4.98 -18.01
N GLN A 87 0.43 -5.78 -18.81
CA GLN A 87 1.86 -5.59 -19.03
C GLN A 87 2.17 -4.14 -19.43
N ARG A 88 3.31 -3.59 -18.96
CA ARG A 88 3.77 -2.30 -19.50
C ARG A 88 4.09 -2.48 -20.99
N PRO A 89 3.61 -1.57 -21.87
CA PRO A 89 4.02 -1.60 -23.27
C PRO A 89 5.53 -1.43 -23.35
N SER A 90 6.23 -2.42 -23.90
CA SER A 90 7.62 -2.24 -24.29
C SER A 90 7.68 -1.13 -25.35
N PRO A 91 8.69 -0.24 -25.35
CA PRO A 91 8.81 0.85 -26.34
C PRO A 91 8.71 0.40 -27.81
N ARG A 92 8.96 -0.89 -28.10
CA ARG A 92 8.83 -1.50 -29.43
C ARG A 92 7.38 -1.74 -29.89
N GLY A 93 6.41 -1.82 -28.98
CA GLY A 93 5.02 -2.19 -29.31
C GLY A 93 4.25 -1.17 -30.14
N TRP A 94 4.70 0.09 -30.21
CA TRP A 94 4.05 1.11 -31.03
C TRP A 94 4.39 0.97 -32.53
N LEU A 95 5.52 0.33 -32.88
CA LEU A 95 6.01 0.32 -34.27
C LEU A 95 5.58 -0.92 -35.08
N SER A 96 5.10 -2.00 -34.45
CA SER A 96 4.75 -3.25 -35.14
C SER A 96 3.28 -3.37 -35.57
N SER A 97 2.40 -2.42 -35.22
CA SER A 97 0.96 -2.53 -35.53
C SER A 97 0.52 -1.92 -36.87
N ARG A 98 1.42 -1.66 -37.83
CA ARG A 98 1.03 -0.99 -39.09
C ARG A 98 1.31 -1.74 -40.39
N GLU A 99 1.63 -3.02 -40.39
CA GLU A 99 1.56 -3.83 -41.61
C GLU A 99 1.16 -5.28 -41.30
N GLY A 100 -0.01 -5.71 -41.77
CA GLY A 100 -0.43 -7.12 -41.76
C GLY A 100 -1.88 -7.32 -41.31
N GLY A 101 -2.81 -7.35 -42.26
CA GLY A 101 -4.19 -7.75 -42.02
C GLY A 101 -4.30 -9.25 -41.72
N GLY A 102 -4.99 -9.57 -40.64
CA GLY A 102 -5.39 -10.93 -40.24
C GLY A 102 -6.03 -10.88 -38.86
N GLU A 103 -7.33 -11.15 -38.77
CA GLU A 103 -8.07 -11.25 -37.50
C GLU A 103 -7.46 -12.37 -36.63
N LEU A 104 -6.84 -12.02 -35.50
CA LEU A 104 -6.60 -12.89 -34.36
C LEU A 104 -6.61 -12.03 -33.09
N ASP A 105 -7.49 -12.41 -32.16
CA ASP A 105 -7.60 -12.00 -30.76
C ASP A 105 -6.29 -11.50 -30.12
N GLY A 106 -5.97 -10.22 -30.31
CA GLY A 106 -4.83 -9.53 -29.72
C GLY A 106 -5.09 -9.19 -28.26
N GLY A 107 -5.42 -10.21 -27.45
CA GLY A 107 -5.74 -10.08 -26.05
C GLY A 107 -4.62 -9.36 -25.30
N ARG A 108 -4.99 -8.37 -24.48
CA ARG A 108 -4.04 -7.67 -23.59
C ARG A 108 -3.33 -8.71 -22.74
N LYS A 109 -1.99 -8.80 -22.83
CA LYS A 109 -1.20 -9.71 -22.01
C LYS A 109 -1.21 -9.22 -20.56
N GLY A 110 -1.65 -10.09 -19.66
CA GLY A 110 -1.87 -9.73 -18.27
C GLY A 110 -2.49 -10.86 -17.46
N PHE A 111 -2.75 -10.57 -16.19
CA PHE A 111 -3.44 -11.48 -15.28
C PHE A 111 -4.36 -10.69 -14.33
N TYR A 112 -5.27 -11.41 -13.69
CA TYR A 112 -6.13 -10.84 -12.65
C TYR A 112 -5.58 -11.18 -11.27
N PHE A 113 -5.75 -10.26 -10.32
CA PHE A 113 -5.74 -10.58 -8.90
C PHE A 113 -7.05 -10.16 -8.24
N HIS A 114 -7.43 -10.87 -7.20
CA HIS A 114 -8.51 -10.47 -6.31
C HIS A 114 -7.92 -9.81 -5.08
N TYR A 115 -8.56 -8.74 -4.63
CA TYR A 115 -8.06 -7.88 -3.58
C TYR A 115 -9.16 -7.59 -2.57
N TRP A 116 -8.82 -7.79 -1.29
CA TRP A 116 -9.64 -7.40 -0.17
C TRP A 116 -8.78 -6.61 0.80
N ALA A 117 -9.28 -5.51 1.33
CA ALA A 117 -8.56 -4.79 2.35
C ALA A 117 -9.47 -4.14 3.38
N LEU A 118 -8.92 -3.99 4.58
CA LEU A 118 -9.49 -3.25 5.70
C LEU A 118 -8.50 -2.17 6.11
N PHE A 119 -9.02 -0.99 6.43
CA PHE A 119 -8.25 0.14 6.90
C PHE A 119 -8.90 0.71 8.15
N ASP A 120 -8.12 0.81 9.22
CA ASP A 120 -8.57 1.40 10.49
C ASP A 120 -7.97 2.80 10.58
N GLY A 121 -8.80 3.82 10.33
CA GLY A 121 -8.40 5.22 10.33
C GLY A 121 -8.25 5.76 11.75
N HIS A 122 -7.29 6.66 11.96
CA HIS A 122 -7.09 7.33 13.25
C HIS A 122 -6.71 8.79 13.08
N ALA A 123 -7.29 9.63 13.95
CA ALA A 123 -7.13 11.10 13.90
C ALA A 123 -7.59 11.72 12.58
N GLY A 124 -8.63 11.13 11.98
CA GLY A 124 -9.16 11.45 10.66
C GLY A 124 -9.31 10.19 9.80
N SER A 125 -10.40 10.13 9.02
CA SER A 125 -10.65 9.02 8.09
C SER A 125 -9.94 9.15 6.74
N GLY A 126 -9.26 10.28 6.49
CA GLY A 126 -8.78 10.63 5.16
C GLY A 126 -7.79 9.62 4.59
N ALA A 127 -6.82 9.19 5.41
CA ALA A 127 -5.84 8.18 5.02
C ALA A 127 -6.51 6.84 4.67
N ALA A 128 -7.47 6.38 5.51
CA ALA A 128 -8.20 5.13 5.28
C ALA A 128 -9.04 5.18 3.98
N VAL A 129 -9.76 6.27 3.74
CA VAL A 129 -10.53 6.49 2.49
C VAL A 129 -9.59 6.43 1.29
N MET A 130 -8.50 7.18 1.32
CA MET A 130 -7.54 7.19 0.21
C MET A 130 -6.91 5.82 -0.04
N ALA A 131 -6.45 5.14 1.00
CA ALA A 131 -5.87 3.81 0.88
C ALA A 131 -6.87 2.81 0.29
N SER A 132 -8.15 2.91 0.66
CA SER A 132 -9.22 2.07 0.09
C SER A 132 -9.41 2.27 -1.42
N GLU A 133 -9.18 3.48 -1.92
CA GLU A 133 -9.35 3.80 -3.34
C GLU A 133 -8.09 3.63 -4.18
N ARG A 134 -6.90 3.56 -3.56
CA ARG A 134 -5.61 3.68 -4.28
C ARG A 134 -4.64 2.53 -4.03
N LEU A 135 -4.65 1.85 -2.89
CA LEU A 135 -3.61 0.85 -2.57
C LEU A 135 -3.57 -0.30 -3.58
N HIS A 136 -4.73 -0.79 -4.02
CA HIS A 136 -4.82 -1.83 -5.06
C HIS A 136 -4.30 -1.36 -6.43
N LEU A 137 -4.35 -0.06 -6.73
CA LEU A 137 -3.78 0.52 -7.94
C LEU A 137 -2.25 0.60 -7.86
N HIS A 138 -1.70 0.91 -6.70
CA HIS A 138 -0.25 0.84 -6.48
C HIS A 138 0.27 -0.58 -6.62
N ILE A 139 -0.43 -1.57 -6.07
CA ILE A 139 -0.10 -2.99 -6.26
C ILE A 139 -0.15 -3.35 -7.74
N CYS A 140 -1.21 -2.94 -8.44
CA CYS A 140 -1.31 -3.14 -9.89
C CYS A 140 -0.10 -2.57 -10.63
N GLU A 141 0.27 -1.31 -10.35
CA GLU A 141 1.38 -0.61 -10.98
C GLU A 141 2.73 -1.32 -10.74
N GLN A 142 3.00 -1.81 -9.53
CA GLN A 142 4.21 -2.57 -9.22
C GLN A 142 4.25 -3.94 -9.93
N LEU A 143 3.09 -4.57 -10.14
CA LEU A 143 3.02 -5.87 -10.81
C LEU A 143 3.13 -5.77 -12.35
N ARG A 144 2.92 -4.59 -12.96
CA ARG A 144 2.96 -4.43 -14.42
C ARG A 144 4.31 -4.83 -15.04
N ASP A 145 5.39 -4.54 -14.32
CA ASP A 145 6.77 -4.85 -14.75
C ASP A 145 7.13 -6.32 -14.58
N LEU A 146 6.29 -7.07 -13.84
CA LEU A 146 6.50 -8.47 -13.53
C LEU A 146 5.60 -9.40 -14.34
N VAL A 147 4.75 -8.87 -15.23
CA VAL A 147 3.74 -9.69 -15.95
C VAL A 147 4.36 -10.85 -16.71
N GLU A 148 5.43 -10.60 -17.46
CA GLU A 148 6.06 -11.68 -18.24
C GLU A 148 6.75 -12.70 -17.35
N ILE A 149 7.48 -12.22 -16.34
CA ILE A 149 8.25 -13.07 -15.42
C ILE A 149 7.30 -13.97 -14.65
N LEU A 150 6.23 -13.42 -14.08
CA LEU A 150 5.29 -14.19 -13.27
C LEU A 150 4.52 -15.23 -14.09
N GLN A 151 4.33 -15.02 -15.39
CA GLN A 151 3.69 -15.98 -16.28
C GLN A 151 4.63 -17.06 -16.82
N ASP A 152 5.95 -16.88 -16.67
CA ASP A 152 6.95 -17.86 -17.02
C ASP A 152 7.10 -18.88 -15.88
N PRO A 153 7.02 -20.21 -16.15
CA PRO A 153 7.25 -21.20 -15.11
C PRO A 153 8.73 -21.33 -14.68
N SER A 154 9.67 -20.77 -15.43
CA SER A 154 11.10 -20.79 -15.11
C SER A 154 11.44 -19.83 -13.96
N PRO A 155 12.54 -20.06 -13.21
CA PRO A 155 12.94 -19.15 -12.15
C PRO A 155 13.13 -17.72 -12.68
N PRO A 156 12.75 -16.69 -11.91
CA PRO A 156 12.98 -15.31 -12.30
C PRO A 156 14.43 -15.03 -12.70
N PRO A 157 14.66 -14.37 -13.84
CA PRO A 157 16.00 -14.01 -14.27
C PRO A 157 16.57 -12.93 -13.34
N ILE A 158 17.88 -13.03 -13.08
CA ILE A 158 18.60 -12.07 -12.22
C ILE A 158 18.88 -10.78 -12.98
N CYS A 159 19.29 -10.92 -14.24
CA CYS A 159 19.42 -9.82 -15.17
C CYS A 159 18.27 -9.90 -16.17
N LEU A 160 17.53 -8.80 -16.31
CA LEU A 160 16.62 -8.67 -17.44
C LEU A 160 17.46 -8.60 -18.72
N PRO A 161 17.00 -9.22 -19.83
CA PRO A 161 17.70 -9.10 -21.11
C PRO A 161 17.87 -7.61 -21.45
N HIS A 162 19.11 -7.14 -21.54
CA HIS A 162 19.39 -5.79 -22.02
C HIS A 162 19.01 -5.75 -23.50
N ASP A 163 18.16 -4.80 -23.89
CA ASP A 163 17.84 -4.57 -25.30
C ASP A 163 19.15 -4.25 -26.05
N ALA A 164 19.68 -5.21 -26.79
CA ALA A 164 20.71 -4.92 -27.76
C ALA A 164 20.08 -4.07 -28.87
N ARG A 165 20.69 -2.88 -29.08
CA ARG A 165 20.58 -1.97 -30.24
C ARG A 165 19.57 -0.82 -30.13
N SER A 166 20.00 0.27 -29.50
CA SER A 166 19.81 1.63 -30.03
C SER A 166 21.15 2.15 -30.58
N GLY A 167 21.54 1.64 -31.75
CA GLY A 167 22.67 2.14 -32.52
C GLY A 167 22.22 2.27 -33.96
N SER A 168 21.69 3.43 -34.32
CA SER A 168 21.53 3.85 -35.70
C SER A 168 22.91 3.84 -36.35
N ALA A 169 23.12 2.97 -37.33
CA ALA A 169 24.30 2.98 -38.17
C ALA A 169 24.31 4.28 -38.99
N ASP A 170 25.10 5.25 -38.53
CA ASP A 170 25.48 6.41 -39.32
C ASP A 170 26.71 6.00 -40.16
N PRO A 171 26.68 6.01 -41.51
CA PRO A 171 27.72 5.38 -42.33
C PRO A 171 29.08 6.09 -42.36
N ASN A 172 29.34 7.08 -41.49
CA ASN A 172 30.50 7.96 -41.63
C ASN A 172 31.35 8.17 -40.36
N HIS A 173 31.25 7.29 -39.36
CA HIS A 173 32.19 7.33 -38.23
C HIS A 173 33.18 6.16 -38.27
N THR A 174 34.44 6.52 -38.43
CA THR A 174 35.63 5.66 -38.40
C THR A 174 35.58 4.71 -37.20
N SER A 175 35.81 3.43 -37.49
CA SER A 175 35.79 2.31 -36.56
C SER A 175 36.84 2.46 -35.45
N TYR A 176 36.39 2.66 -34.23
CA TYR A 176 37.08 2.14 -33.06
C TYR A 176 36.42 0.82 -32.72
N THR A 177 37.18 -0.27 -32.83
CA THR A 177 36.79 -1.58 -32.34
C THR A 177 36.70 -1.49 -30.82
N GLU A 178 35.51 -1.24 -30.29
CA GLU A 178 35.22 -1.54 -28.88
C GLU A 178 35.08 -3.06 -28.77
N ASP A 179 36.19 -3.65 -28.34
CA ASP A 179 36.33 -5.01 -27.87
C ASP A 179 35.17 -5.34 -26.92
N HIS A 180 34.25 -6.21 -27.35
CA HIS A 180 33.28 -6.88 -26.49
C HIS A 180 34.03 -7.92 -25.63
N GLY A 181 34.97 -7.46 -24.82
CA GLY A 181 35.53 -8.23 -23.73
C GLY A 181 34.46 -8.30 -22.64
N GLU A 182 33.86 -9.47 -22.45
CA GLU A 182 33.45 -9.86 -21.09
C GLU A 182 34.64 -9.55 -20.19
N VAL A 183 34.50 -8.58 -19.29
CA VAL A 183 35.54 -8.30 -18.31
C VAL A 183 35.71 -9.60 -17.53
N PRO A 184 36.87 -10.28 -17.58
CA PRO A 184 37.06 -11.52 -16.84
C PRO A 184 36.89 -11.19 -15.37
N ASN A 185 35.82 -11.69 -14.76
CA ASN A 185 35.60 -11.53 -13.34
C ASN A 185 36.54 -12.51 -12.61
N ASP A 186 37.81 -12.13 -12.50
CA ASP A 186 38.85 -12.85 -11.75
C ASP A 186 38.64 -12.77 -10.22
N ALA A 187 37.50 -12.26 -9.76
CA ALA A 187 37.16 -12.26 -8.35
C ALA A 187 36.95 -13.70 -7.88
N VAL A 188 37.98 -14.26 -7.23
CA VAL A 188 37.87 -15.50 -6.46
C VAL A 188 36.63 -15.35 -5.57
N PRO A 189 35.61 -16.18 -5.76
CA PRO A 189 34.32 -15.95 -5.15
C PRO A 189 34.41 -16.24 -3.66
N ARG A 190 34.56 -15.17 -2.86
CA ARG A 190 34.72 -15.28 -1.41
C ARG A 190 33.41 -15.63 -0.70
N PHE A 191 32.26 -15.49 -1.38
CA PHE A 191 30.94 -15.90 -0.92
C PHE A 191 30.12 -16.35 -2.14
N HIS A 192 29.83 -17.64 -2.25
CA HIS A 192 29.41 -18.23 -3.53
C HIS A 192 28.07 -18.98 -3.44
N LEU A 193 27.08 -18.35 -2.80
CA LEU A 193 25.71 -18.80 -2.94
C LEU A 193 24.85 -17.63 -3.39
N GLU A 194 24.64 -17.59 -4.70
CA GLU A 194 23.61 -16.74 -5.29
C GLU A 194 22.26 -17.16 -4.70
N LYS A 195 21.52 -16.19 -4.16
CA LYS A 195 20.22 -16.48 -3.56
C LYS A 195 19.24 -16.77 -4.68
N ALA A 196 18.59 -17.92 -4.63
CA ALA A 196 17.47 -18.20 -5.51
C ALA A 196 16.33 -17.20 -5.25
N VAL A 197 15.91 -16.50 -6.30
CA VAL A 197 14.75 -15.60 -6.29
C VAL A 197 13.54 -16.40 -6.79
N SER A 198 12.42 -16.29 -6.09
CA SER A 198 11.17 -16.97 -6.45
C SER A 198 10.12 -15.98 -6.94
N HIS A 199 9.13 -16.44 -7.70
CA HIS A 199 8.02 -15.60 -8.14
C HIS A 199 7.28 -14.96 -6.95
N GLU A 200 7.12 -15.70 -5.85
CA GLU A 200 6.46 -15.19 -4.64
C GLU A 200 7.26 -14.05 -4.03
N SER A 201 8.59 -14.15 -4.02
CA SER A 201 9.44 -13.06 -3.50
C SER A 201 9.33 -11.78 -4.32
N LEU A 202 9.13 -11.89 -5.64
CA LEU A 202 8.86 -10.73 -6.49
C LEU A 202 7.49 -10.11 -6.19
N VAL A 203 6.46 -10.93 -6.02
CA VAL A 203 5.11 -10.46 -5.64
C VAL A 203 5.15 -9.78 -4.26
N ILE A 204 5.87 -10.36 -3.29
CA ILE A 204 6.05 -9.76 -1.97
C ILE A 204 6.71 -8.38 -2.08
N GLY A 205 7.81 -8.27 -2.82
CA GLY A 205 8.49 -6.99 -3.02
C GLY A 205 7.62 -5.94 -3.74
N ALA A 206 6.80 -6.36 -4.71
CA ALA A 206 5.84 -5.49 -5.37
C ALA A 206 4.77 -4.95 -4.40
N ILE A 207 4.27 -5.80 -3.50
CA ILE A 207 3.29 -5.39 -2.47
C ILE A 207 3.96 -4.45 -1.44
N GLU A 208 5.17 -4.75 -0.99
CA GLU A 208 5.92 -3.89 -0.06
C GLU A 208 6.15 -2.49 -0.64
N ASN A 209 6.60 -2.41 -1.90
CA ASN A 209 6.76 -1.13 -2.60
C ASN A 209 5.43 -0.39 -2.77
N ALA A 210 4.33 -1.10 -3.01
CA ALA A 210 3.01 -0.49 -3.13
C ALA A 210 2.55 0.15 -1.81
N PHE A 211 2.80 -0.50 -0.66
CA PHE A 211 2.52 0.08 0.65
C PHE A 211 3.38 1.33 0.90
N LYS A 212 4.66 1.29 0.53
CA LYS A 212 5.55 2.45 0.61
C LYS A 212 5.06 3.62 -0.26
N HIS A 213 4.71 3.36 -1.52
CA HIS A 213 4.19 4.40 -2.42
C HIS A 213 2.83 4.96 -1.95
N MET A 214 2.01 4.14 -1.30
CA MET A 214 0.77 4.59 -0.67
C MET A 214 1.07 5.56 0.47
N ASP A 215 2.02 5.24 1.35
CA ASP A 215 2.44 6.12 2.45
C ASP A 215 2.99 7.46 1.93
N GLU A 216 3.87 7.41 0.92
CA GLU A 216 4.40 8.61 0.24
C GLU A 216 3.29 9.45 -0.44
N GLN A 217 2.24 8.80 -0.96
CA GLN A 217 1.08 9.52 -1.51
C GLN A 217 0.25 10.18 -0.42
N ILE A 218 -0.02 9.48 0.69
CA ILE A 218 -0.72 10.03 1.86
C ILE A 218 0.04 11.25 2.39
N GLU A 219 1.37 11.20 2.47
CA GLU A 219 2.20 12.34 2.91
C GLU A 219 2.05 13.55 1.97
N ARG A 220 2.15 13.34 0.65
CA ARG A 220 1.99 14.40 -0.35
C ARG A 220 0.60 15.04 -0.31
N GLU A 221 -0.45 14.23 -0.14
CA GLU A 221 -1.82 14.70 -0.09
C GLU A 221 -2.17 15.33 1.26
N ARG A 222 -1.56 14.90 2.35
CA ARG A 222 -1.62 15.59 3.64
C ARG A 222 -1.11 17.03 3.53
N ALA A 223 -0.02 17.25 2.80
CA ALA A 223 0.55 18.58 2.59
C ALA A 223 -0.30 19.48 1.68
N SER A 224 -1.02 18.92 0.71
CA SER A 224 -1.73 19.70 -0.33
C SER A 224 -3.24 19.79 -0.14
N GLN A 225 -3.88 18.78 0.47
CA GLN A 225 -5.33 18.67 0.64
C GLN A 225 -5.76 18.64 2.11
N HIS A 226 -4.83 18.87 3.05
CA HIS A 226 -5.07 18.80 4.50
C HIS A 226 -5.71 17.48 4.94
N LEU A 227 -5.29 16.36 4.32
CA LEU A 227 -5.69 15.04 4.77
C LEU A 227 -5.25 14.83 6.23
N ALA A 228 -6.21 14.62 7.11
CA ALA A 228 -5.94 14.39 8.52
C ALA A 228 -5.78 12.91 8.82
N GLY A 229 -4.93 12.61 9.80
CA GLY A 229 -4.78 11.29 10.38
C GLY A 229 -3.86 10.35 9.62
N GLY A 230 -3.90 9.08 10.03
CA GLY A 230 -3.26 7.93 9.42
C GLY A 230 -4.23 6.75 9.40
N CYS A 231 -3.77 5.59 8.92
CA CYS A 231 -4.57 4.38 9.01
C CYS A 231 -3.70 3.13 9.15
N CYS A 232 -4.20 2.12 9.86
CA CYS A 232 -3.74 0.76 9.68
C CYS A 232 -4.22 0.24 8.32
N ALA A 233 -3.49 -0.70 7.72
CA ALA A 233 -3.85 -1.32 6.45
C ALA A 233 -3.61 -2.83 6.49
N LEU A 234 -4.65 -3.61 6.22
CA LEU A 234 -4.59 -5.06 6.09
C LEU A 234 -5.16 -5.45 4.74
N ALA A 235 -4.34 -6.05 3.88
CA ALA A 235 -4.74 -6.49 2.55
C ALA A 235 -4.56 -8.01 2.40
N ALA A 236 -5.58 -8.68 1.86
CA ALA A 236 -5.52 -10.04 1.36
C ALA A 236 -5.59 -10.01 -0.16
N ILE A 237 -4.64 -10.67 -0.82
CA ILE A 237 -4.50 -10.68 -2.28
C ILE A 237 -4.45 -12.13 -2.74
N TYR A 238 -5.38 -12.51 -3.63
CA TYR A 238 -5.27 -13.78 -4.34
C TYR A 238 -4.70 -13.54 -5.73
N LEU A 239 -3.53 -14.13 -5.98
CA LEU A 239 -2.80 -14.02 -7.24
C LEU A 239 -2.16 -15.38 -7.57
N MET A 240 -2.41 -15.89 -8.78
CA MET A 240 -1.77 -17.09 -9.34
C MET A 240 -1.80 -18.32 -8.42
N GLY A 241 -2.96 -18.61 -7.83
CA GLY A 241 -3.11 -19.79 -6.95
C GLY A 241 -2.64 -19.58 -5.51
N LYS A 242 -2.21 -18.36 -5.14
CA LYS A 242 -1.66 -18.05 -3.83
C LYS A 242 -2.39 -16.90 -3.16
N PHE A 243 -2.52 -17.02 -1.83
CA PHE A 243 -3.00 -15.94 -0.98
C PHE A 243 -1.81 -15.26 -0.30
N TYR A 244 -1.70 -13.95 -0.52
CA TYR A 244 -0.75 -13.06 0.14
C TYR A 244 -1.51 -12.20 1.14
N VAL A 245 -0.96 -12.04 2.35
CA VAL A 245 -1.50 -11.14 3.37
C VAL A 245 -0.44 -10.11 3.71
N ALA A 246 -0.78 -8.84 3.54
CA ALA A 246 0.07 -7.71 3.90
C ALA A 246 -0.59 -6.94 5.04
N ASN A 247 0.15 -6.70 6.11
CA ASN A 247 -0.33 -6.00 7.30
C ASN A 247 0.61 -4.85 7.67
N ALA A 248 0.04 -3.67 7.89
CA ALA A 248 0.70 -2.51 8.44
C ALA A 248 -0.21 -1.91 9.52
N GLY A 249 0.02 -2.26 10.78
CA GLY A 249 -0.79 -1.84 11.92
C GLY A 249 -1.27 -3.01 12.78
N ASP A 250 -2.29 -2.77 13.59
CA ASP A 250 -2.83 -3.70 14.57
C ASP A 250 -4.10 -4.45 14.12
N SER A 251 -4.50 -4.27 12.86
CA SER A 251 -5.47 -5.14 12.19
C SER A 251 -4.97 -6.59 12.09
N ARG A 252 -5.90 -7.55 12.01
CA ARG A 252 -5.59 -8.99 12.04
C ARG A 252 -6.30 -9.78 10.94
N ALA A 253 -5.54 -10.64 10.26
CA ALA A 253 -6.06 -11.67 9.37
C ALA A 253 -5.81 -13.08 9.94
N ILE A 254 -6.80 -13.94 9.80
CA ILE A 254 -6.72 -15.37 10.10
C ILE A 254 -7.35 -16.15 8.95
N ILE A 255 -6.91 -17.40 8.75
CA ILE A 255 -7.60 -18.37 7.90
C ILE A 255 -8.09 -19.53 8.77
N ILE A 256 -9.30 -20.00 8.51
CA ILE A 256 -9.84 -21.19 9.16
C ILE A 256 -9.83 -22.33 8.14
N ARG A 257 -9.07 -23.39 8.43
CA ARG A 257 -8.92 -24.55 7.54
C ARG A 257 -9.11 -25.83 8.35
N ASN A 258 -10.06 -26.68 7.95
CA ASN A 258 -10.38 -27.93 8.65
C ASN A 258 -10.67 -27.74 10.16
N GLY A 259 -11.30 -26.62 10.53
CA GLY A 259 -11.58 -26.27 11.93
C GLY A 259 -10.40 -25.66 12.70
N GLU A 260 -9.21 -25.57 12.10
CA GLU A 260 -8.03 -24.95 12.70
C GLU A 260 -7.96 -23.45 12.35
N ILE A 261 -7.67 -22.60 13.34
CA ILE A 261 -7.44 -21.17 13.16
C ILE A 261 -5.94 -20.95 12.96
N ILE A 262 -5.56 -20.44 11.78
CA ILE A 262 -4.18 -20.17 11.41
C ILE A 262 -4.00 -18.65 11.28
N PRO A 263 -3.15 -18.01 12.12
CA PRO A 263 -2.89 -16.58 12.01
C PRO A 263 -2.10 -16.27 10.73
N MET A 264 -2.59 -15.32 9.95
CA MET A 264 -1.98 -14.92 8.67
C MET A 264 -1.27 -13.57 8.75
N SER A 265 -1.49 -12.79 9.82
CA SER A 265 -0.75 -11.57 10.12
C SER A 265 -0.33 -11.52 11.59
N ARG A 266 0.53 -10.55 11.93
CA ARG A 266 0.91 -10.19 13.31
C ARG A 266 0.64 -8.71 13.52
N GLU A 267 0.04 -8.36 14.64
CA GLU A 267 -0.26 -6.96 14.97
C GLU A 267 1.01 -6.16 15.29
N PHE A 268 1.05 -4.92 14.82
CA PHE A 268 2.08 -3.95 15.14
C PHE A 268 1.60 -3.08 16.30
N THR A 269 1.85 -3.56 17.51
CA THR A 269 1.52 -2.88 18.77
C THR A 269 2.80 -2.26 19.35
N PRO A 270 2.69 -1.27 20.26
CA PRO A 270 3.87 -0.74 20.96
C PRO A 270 4.71 -1.84 21.64
N GLU A 271 4.09 -2.92 22.10
CA GLU A 271 4.75 -4.05 22.74
C GLU A 271 5.47 -4.96 21.74
N THR A 272 4.82 -5.32 20.62
CA THR A 272 5.41 -6.20 19.60
C THR A 272 6.50 -5.48 18.81
N GLU A 273 6.34 -4.19 18.57
CA GLU A 273 7.27 -3.34 17.81
C GLU A 273 8.28 -2.59 18.70
N ARG A 274 8.26 -2.84 20.01
CA ARG A 274 9.02 -2.11 21.02
C ARG A 274 10.46 -1.83 20.61
N GLN A 275 11.23 -2.85 20.25
CA GLN A 275 12.66 -2.70 19.93
C GLN A 275 12.88 -1.77 18.74
N ARG A 276 12.06 -1.92 17.68
CA ARG A 276 12.11 -1.06 16.49
C ARG A 276 11.74 0.38 16.84
N LEU A 277 10.69 0.57 17.66
CA LEU A 277 10.25 1.89 18.09
C LEU A 277 11.30 2.59 18.96
N GLN A 278 11.92 1.89 19.91
CA GLN A 278 13.01 2.43 20.74
C GLN A 278 14.24 2.78 19.89
N PHE A 279 14.60 1.92 18.94
CA PHE A 279 15.70 2.20 18.01
C PHE A 279 15.43 3.43 17.14
N LEU A 280 14.21 3.56 16.59
CA LEU A 280 13.81 4.74 15.82
C LEU A 280 13.82 6.00 16.68
N ALA A 281 13.30 5.91 17.90
CA ALA A 281 13.29 7.00 18.87
C ALA A 281 14.70 7.44 19.30
N LEU A 282 15.66 6.51 19.36
CA LEU A 282 17.07 6.81 19.59
C LEU A 282 17.68 7.56 18.39
N LEU A 283 17.38 7.13 17.17
CA LEU A 283 17.89 7.77 15.94
C LEU A 283 17.25 9.13 15.65
N ARG A 284 15.98 9.30 16.01
CA ARG A 284 15.14 10.48 15.70
C ARG A 284 14.46 11.00 16.98
N PRO A 285 15.23 11.53 17.95
CA PRO A 285 14.69 11.97 19.24
C PRO A 285 13.65 13.09 19.11
N GLU A 286 13.65 13.85 18.01
CA GLU A 286 12.64 14.87 17.74
C GLU A 286 11.21 14.30 17.63
N LEU A 287 11.05 13.01 17.30
CA LEU A 287 9.75 12.34 17.24
C LEU A 287 9.13 12.09 18.62
N LEU A 288 9.94 12.10 19.68
CA LEU A 288 9.50 11.84 21.05
C LEU A 288 8.89 13.06 21.75
N GLY A 289 9.08 14.26 21.18
CA GLY A 289 8.72 15.51 21.84
C GLY A 289 9.40 15.67 23.21
N LYS A 290 8.70 16.29 24.17
CA LYS A 290 9.22 16.52 25.54
C LYS A 290 8.69 15.50 26.55
N GLU A 291 7.85 14.57 26.11
CA GLU A 291 7.07 13.70 26.99
C GLU A 291 7.61 12.28 27.03
N PHE A 292 8.29 11.84 25.96
CA PHE A 292 8.74 10.46 25.81
C PHE A 292 10.26 10.35 25.74
N THR A 293 10.75 9.15 26.03
CA THR A 293 12.14 8.76 25.87
C THR A 293 12.20 7.42 25.13
N HIS A 294 13.32 7.13 24.48
CA HIS A 294 13.57 5.81 23.88
C HIS A 294 13.77 4.72 24.93
N LEU A 295 13.94 5.08 26.21
CA LEU A 295 14.08 4.13 27.31
C LEU A 295 12.73 3.63 27.82
N GLU A 296 12.64 2.35 28.08
CA GLU A 296 11.49 1.74 28.73
C GLU A 296 11.75 1.60 30.24
N PHE A 297 10.76 1.95 31.04
CA PHE A 297 10.80 1.77 32.50
C PHE A 297 9.77 0.72 32.93
N PRO A 298 10.00 -0.01 34.05
CA PRO A 298 9.04 -1.02 34.54
C PRO A 298 7.65 -0.46 34.86
N ARG A 299 7.58 0.85 35.07
CA ARG A 299 6.36 1.63 35.26
C ARG A 299 6.66 3.11 35.11
N ARG A 300 5.59 3.92 35.09
CA ARG A 300 5.69 5.38 35.19
C ARG A 300 6.46 5.80 36.45
N ILE A 301 7.41 6.71 36.25
CA ILE A 301 8.25 7.29 37.31
C ILE A 301 7.39 8.16 38.23
N GLN A 302 7.55 8.01 39.55
CA GLN A 302 6.83 8.81 40.54
C GLN A 302 7.68 9.98 41.06
N PRO A 303 7.06 11.09 41.51
CA PRO A 303 7.81 12.25 42.03
C PRO A 303 8.80 11.92 43.15
N LYS A 304 8.49 10.94 44.02
CA LYS A 304 9.34 10.48 45.14
C LYS A 304 10.64 9.77 44.70
N GLU A 305 10.80 9.55 43.40
CA GLU A 305 11.89 8.79 42.79
C GLU A 305 12.85 9.68 42.01
N LEU A 306 12.55 10.98 41.91
CA LEU A 306 13.43 11.96 41.32
C LEU A 306 14.78 11.97 42.07
N GLY A 307 15.87 11.91 41.30
CA GLY A 307 17.24 11.83 41.82
C GLY A 307 17.70 10.42 42.23
N LYS A 308 16.85 9.39 42.11
CA LYS A 308 17.23 7.99 42.37
C LYS A 308 17.57 7.28 41.07
N LYS A 309 18.47 6.28 41.14
CA LYS A 309 18.72 5.37 40.02
C LYS A 309 17.53 4.43 39.85
N MET A 310 17.12 4.19 38.60
CA MET A 310 16.04 3.27 38.25
C MET A 310 16.53 2.28 37.19
N LEU A 311 15.98 1.06 37.24
CA LEU A 311 16.15 0.07 36.17
C LEU A 311 15.40 0.53 34.93
N TYR A 312 15.98 0.29 33.77
CA TYR A 312 15.41 0.66 32.48
C TYR A 312 15.89 -0.33 31.41
N ARG A 313 15.11 -0.45 30.34
CA ARG A 313 15.46 -1.27 29.19
C ARG A 313 15.65 -0.40 27.97
N ASP A 314 16.80 -0.54 27.32
CA ASP A 314 17.15 0.15 26.06
C ASP A 314 16.83 -0.72 24.82
N GLN A 315 16.98 -0.17 23.63
CA GLN A 315 16.62 -0.79 22.34
C GLN A 315 17.35 -2.13 22.07
N ASN A 316 18.59 -2.26 22.52
CA ASN A 316 19.41 -3.48 22.35
C ASN A 316 19.25 -4.49 23.49
N MET A 317 18.40 -4.19 24.48
CA MET A 317 18.22 -5.02 25.66
C MET A 317 16.96 -5.89 25.55
N ASN A 318 17.10 -7.14 25.97
CA ASN A 318 15.98 -8.06 26.22
C ASN A 318 15.53 -8.01 27.71
N GLY A 319 16.45 -7.70 28.64
CA GLY A 319 16.21 -7.55 30.09
C GLY A 319 16.26 -6.10 30.59
N TRP A 320 16.32 -5.90 31.92
CA TRP A 320 16.33 -4.60 32.61
C TRP A 320 17.72 -4.14 33.07
#